data_AF-A0A257P3A1-F1
#
_entry.id   AF-A0A257P3A1-F1
#
_cell.length_a   1.000
_cell.length_b   1.000
_cell.length_c   1.000
_cell.angle_alpha   90.00
_cell.angle_beta   90.00
_cell.angle_gamma   90.00
#
_symmetry.space_group_name_H-M   'P 1'
#
loop_
_entity.id
_entity.type
_entity.pdbx_description
1 polymer ?
#
loop_
_entity_poly.entity_id
_entity_poly.type
_entity_poly.pdbx_seq_one_letter_code
_entity_poly.pdbx_strand_id
1 'polypeptide(L)'
;MNKITLHQNDLPAGLSFGSMVAIDTETMGLNPHRDRLCLVQLSSGDGTAHLVQITPERLGGQGPNCPNLKALLADPAVTKLFHFARFDIAALLNGLGVLTTPVICTKIASKLVRTYTDRHGLKDLCRDLAGVEISKQQQTSDWGSQSLSPEQLTYAASDVLYLHAIWTRLEALLRRENRLDIAQAAYAFLPMRARLDLLGYEEPDLFQH
;
A
#
# COMPACT_ATOMS: atom_id res chain seq x y z
N MET A 1 -21.02 4.40 8.69
CA MET A 1 -20.58 3.10 8.15
C MET A 1 -19.61 3.36 7.02
N ASN A 2 -18.48 2.68 6.99
CA ASN A 2 -17.50 2.84 5.91
C ASN A 2 -18.08 2.29 4.61
N LYS A 3 -17.85 2.97 3.50
CA LYS A 3 -18.37 2.55 2.18
C LYS A 3 -17.26 1.83 1.42
N ILE A 4 -17.50 0.56 1.09
CA ILE A 4 -16.57 -0.28 0.35
C ILE A 4 -17.13 -0.50 -1.06
N THR A 5 -16.32 -0.23 -2.08
CA THR A 5 -16.68 -0.49 -3.49
C THR A 5 -15.64 -1.40 -4.12
N LEU A 6 -16.06 -2.58 -4.57
CA LEU A 6 -15.22 -3.51 -5.32
C LEU A 6 -15.35 -3.24 -6.82
N HIS A 7 -14.21 -3.07 -7.50
CA HIS A 7 -14.08 -2.90 -8.94
C HIS A 7 -13.37 -4.12 -9.53
N GLN A 8 -13.79 -4.52 -10.71
CA GLN A 8 -13.17 -5.63 -11.44
C GLN A 8 -12.17 -5.09 -12.45
N ASN A 9 -10.93 -5.54 -12.35
CA ASN A 9 -9.79 -5.26 -13.23
C ASN A 9 -9.23 -3.82 -13.19
N ASP A 10 -10.06 -2.78 -13.18
CA ASP A 10 -9.59 -1.38 -13.19
C ASP A 10 -10.48 -0.45 -12.36
N LEU A 11 -9.99 0.76 -12.10
CA LEU A 11 -10.79 1.85 -11.56
C LEU A 11 -11.75 2.42 -12.62
N PRO A 12 -12.91 2.96 -12.22
CA PRO A 12 -13.79 3.67 -13.12
C PRO A 12 -13.14 4.98 -13.59
N ALA A 13 -13.44 5.37 -14.84
CA ALA A 13 -12.93 6.62 -15.40
C ALA A 13 -13.45 7.83 -14.60
N GLY A 14 -12.57 8.81 -14.36
CA GLY A 14 -12.90 10.07 -13.69
C GLY A 14 -12.96 10.01 -12.16
N LEU A 15 -12.73 8.85 -11.53
CA LEU A 15 -12.58 8.77 -10.09
C LEU A 15 -11.29 9.49 -9.65
N SER A 16 -11.40 10.40 -8.67
CA SER A 16 -10.29 11.17 -8.13
C SER A 16 -10.13 10.95 -6.63
N PHE A 17 -8.89 10.90 -6.18
CA PHE A 17 -8.50 10.77 -4.77
C PHE A 17 -7.88 12.05 -4.20
N GLY A 18 -7.94 13.16 -4.95
CA GLY A 18 -7.24 14.40 -4.60
C GLY A 18 -5.72 14.27 -4.75
N SER A 19 -4.97 14.97 -3.90
CA SER A 19 -3.49 15.01 -3.98
C SER A 19 -2.78 13.88 -3.22
N MET A 20 -3.52 13.05 -2.46
CA MET A 20 -2.94 11.96 -1.69
C MET A 20 -3.93 10.80 -1.54
N VAL A 21 -3.48 9.60 -1.92
CA VAL A 21 -4.26 8.37 -1.87
C VAL A 21 -3.55 7.35 -1.00
N ALA A 22 -4.28 6.75 -0.05
CA ALA A 22 -3.83 5.62 0.73
C ALA A 22 -3.92 4.37 -0.12
N ILE A 23 -2.86 3.57 -0.19
CA ILE A 23 -2.80 2.34 -0.97
C ILE A 23 -2.22 1.20 -0.14
N ASP A 24 -2.76 0.01 -0.34
CA ASP A 24 -2.19 -1.25 0.09
C ASP A 24 -2.48 -2.34 -0.98
N THR A 25 -1.81 -3.50 -0.90
CA THR A 25 -2.01 -4.61 -1.83
C THR A 25 -2.19 -5.95 -1.15
N GLU A 26 -2.99 -6.82 -1.78
CA GLU A 26 -3.05 -8.24 -1.42
C GLU A 26 -2.50 -9.09 -2.55
N THR A 27 -1.76 -10.12 -2.17
CA THR A 27 -1.04 -11.04 -3.06
C THR A 27 -1.27 -12.48 -2.61
N MET A 28 -0.90 -13.45 -3.43
CA MET A 28 -0.95 -14.87 -3.02
C MET A 28 0.11 -15.25 -1.96
N GLY A 29 1.01 -14.33 -1.61
CA GLY A 29 2.18 -14.58 -0.77
C GLY A 29 3.26 -13.51 -0.98
N LEU A 30 4.38 -13.66 -0.27
CA LEU A 30 5.39 -12.60 -0.15
C LEU A 30 6.49 -12.64 -1.21
N ASN A 31 6.46 -13.55 -2.19
CA ASN A 31 7.45 -13.57 -3.27
C ASN A 31 6.83 -12.99 -4.55
N PRO A 32 7.12 -11.73 -4.94
CA PRO A 32 6.49 -11.10 -6.10
C PRO A 32 6.67 -11.88 -7.42
N HIS A 33 7.73 -12.67 -7.57
CA HIS A 33 7.99 -13.48 -8.78
C HIS A 33 7.09 -14.71 -8.89
N ARG A 34 6.62 -15.24 -7.76
CA ARG A 34 5.76 -16.43 -7.69
C ARG A 34 4.31 -16.07 -7.38
N ASP A 35 4.12 -15.14 -6.47
CA ASP A 35 2.87 -14.82 -5.82
C ASP A 35 2.29 -13.55 -6.46
N ARG A 36 1.29 -13.74 -7.32
CA ARG A 36 0.70 -12.65 -8.11
C ARG A 36 0.00 -11.61 -7.23
N LEU A 37 -0.09 -10.39 -7.76
CA LEU A 37 -1.02 -9.36 -7.30
C LEU A 37 -2.48 -9.82 -7.49
N CYS A 38 -3.29 -9.61 -6.46
CA CYS A 38 -4.69 -10.04 -6.43
C CYS A 38 -5.65 -8.87 -6.18
N LEU A 39 -5.27 -7.92 -5.32
CA LEU A 39 -6.13 -6.79 -4.95
C LEU A 39 -5.27 -5.55 -4.76
N VAL A 40 -5.78 -4.39 -5.18
CA VAL A 40 -5.23 -3.08 -4.82
C VAL A 40 -6.31 -2.32 -4.09
N GLN A 41 -6.01 -1.82 -2.88
CA GLN A 41 -6.96 -1.06 -2.07
C GLN A 41 -6.60 0.42 -2.11
N LEU A 42 -7.59 1.30 -2.19
CA LEU A 42 -7.39 2.74 -2.28
C LEU A 42 -8.38 3.49 -1.39
N SER A 43 -7.93 4.56 -0.73
CA SER A 43 -8.80 5.48 0.00
C SER A 43 -8.30 6.92 -0.09
N SER A 44 -9.24 7.88 -0.11
CA SER A 44 -8.96 9.32 0.00
C SER A 44 -8.89 9.79 1.46
N GLY A 45 -9.08 8.90 2.43
CA GLY A 45 -9.16 9.24 3.85
C GLY A 45 -10.53 9.78 4.29
N ASP A 46 -11.56 9.63 3.45
CA ASP A 46 -12.93 10.13 3.68
C ASP A 46 -13.88 9.07 4.28
N GLY A 47 -13.34 7.94 4.74
CA GLY A 47 -14.13 6.81 5.24
C GLY A 47 -14.65 5.88 4.13
N THR A 48 -14.24 6.10 2.88
CA THR A 48 -14.54 5.20 1.76
C THR A 48 -13.29 4.44 1.29
N ALA A 49 -13.50 3.22 0.80
CA ALA A 49 -12.46 2.37 0.24
C ALA A 49 -12.89 1.83 -1.14
N HIS A 50 -11.98 1.92 -2.09
CA HIS A 50 -12.10 1.35 -3.43
C HIS A 50 -11.14 0.17 -3.53
N LEU A 51 -11.64 -1.01 -3.89
CA LEU A 51 -10.85 -2.23 -4.00
C LEU A 51 -10.85 -2.66 -5.47
N VAL A 52 -9.69 -2.85 -6.08
CA VAL A 52 -9.56 -3.26 -7.49
C VAL A 52 -9.04 -4.68 -7.53
N GLN A 53 -9.91 -5.64 -7.89
CA GLN A 53 -9.53 -7.04 -8.01
C GLN A 53 -8.80 -7.26 -9.34
N ILE A 54 -7.56 -7.75 -9.25
CA ILE A 54 -6.70 -8.03 -10.39
C ILE A 54 -6.82 -9.51 -10.74
N THR A 55 -7.63 -9.81 -11.76
CA THR A 55 -7.86 -11.17 -12.24
C THR A 55 -7.01 -11.43 -13.49
N PRO A 56 -6.14 -12.46 -13.53
CA PRO A 56 -5.36 -12.78 -14.71
C PRO A 56 -6.21 -13.16 -15.93
N GLU A 57 -5.69 -12.92 -17.13
CA GLU A 57 -6.36 -13.27 -18.40
C GLU A 57 -6.71 -14.76 -18.50
N ARG A 58 -5.82 -15.65 -18.03
CA ARG A 58 -6.07 -17.11 -17.99
C ARG A 58 -7.26 -17.52 -17.11
N LEU A 59 -7.71 -16.63 -16.21
CA LEU A 59 -8.89 -16.82 -15.35
C LEU A 59 -10.07 -15.94 -15.81
N GLY A 60 -10.01 -15.36 -17.01
CA GLY A 60 -11.08 -14.53 -17.58
C GLY A 60 -11.07 -13.06 -17.17
N GLY A 61 -10.01 -12.59 -16.51
CA GLY A 61 -9.82 -11.16 -16.20
C GLY A 61 -8.99 -10.42 -17.25
N GLN A 62 -8.50 -9.23 -16.90
CA GLN A 62 -7.71 -8.39 -17.80
C GLN A 62 -6.22 -8.30 -17.40
N GLY A 63 -5.80 -9.03 -16.36
CA GLY A 63 -4.43 -9.06 -15.89
C GLY A 63 -3.87 -7.64 -15.62
N PRO A 64 -2.76 -7.25 -16.26
CA PRO A 64 -2.18 -5.93 -16.08
C PRO A 64 -2.90 -4.83 -16.88
N ASN A 65 -3.96 -5.10 -17.64
CA ASN A 65 -4.65 -4.06 -18.42
C ASN A 65 -5.63 -3.25 -17.54
N CYS A 66 -5.08 -2.34 -16.74
CA CYS A 66 -5.79 -1.45 -15.83
C CYS A 66 -5.31 0.02 -15.98
N PRO A 67 -5.58 0.67 -17.13
CA PRO A 67 -5.02 1.98 -17.46
C PRO A 67 -5.33 3.08 -16.43
N ASN A 68 -6.51 3.09 -15.81
CA ASN A 68 -6.87 4.14 -14.85
C ASN A 68 -6.10 3.98 -13.54
N LEU A 69 -5.99 2.76 -13.04
CA LEU A 69 -5.16 2.46 -11.87
C LEU A 69 -3.69 2.77 -12.12
N LYS A 70 -3.14 2.38 -13.27
CA LYS A 70 -1.75 2.69 -13.63
C LYS A 70 -1.49 4.19 -13.73
N ALA A 71 -2.41 4.93 -14.33
CA ALA A 71 -2.31 6.38 -14.42
C ALA A 71 -2.21 7.02 -13.03
N LEU A 72 -3.08 6.62 -12.09
CA LEU A 72 -3.04 7.09 -10.70
C LEU A 72 -1.72 6.73 -9.99
N LEU A 73 -1.25 5.49 -10.14
CA LEU A 73 -0.03 5.01 -9.50
C LEU A 73 1.22 5.75 -9.99
N ALA A 74 1.25 6.14 -11.27
CA ALA A 74 2.35 6.89 -11.88
C ALA A 74 2.21 8.42 -11.78
N ASP A 75 1.05 8.93 -11.37
CA ASP A 75 0.78 10.38 -11.37
C ASP A 75 1.68 11.13 -10.37
N PRO A 76 2.59 12.02 -10.83
CA PRO A 76 3.47 12.76 -9.94
C PRO A 76 2.73 13.79 -9.06
N ALA A 77 1.50 14.17 -9.43
CA ALA A 77 0.67 15.12 -8.66
C ALA A 77 -0.06 14.45 -7.48
N VAL A 78 -0.13 13.11 -7.45
CA VAL A 78 -0.81 12.35 -6.39
C VAL A 78 0.21 11.57 -5.58
N THR A 79 0.29 11.85 -4.28
CA THR A 79 1.16 11.09 -3.37
C THR A 79 0.50 9.78 -2.96
N LYS A 80 1.22 8.66 -3.09
CA LYS A 80 0.74 7.34 -2.69
C LYS A 80 1.23 7.01 -1.27
N LEU A 81 0.30 6.90 -0.33
CA LEU A 81 0.55 6.69 1.08
C LEU A 81 0.37 5.21 1.43
N PHE A 82 1.44 4.55 1.86
CA PHE A 82 1.46 3.13 2.20
C PHE A 82 1.84 2.89 3.66
N HIS A 83 1.55 1.68 4.14
CA HIS A 83 2.23 1.11 5.28
C HIS A 83 3.16 -0.02 4.83
N PHE A 84 4.49 0.20 4.91
CA PHE A 84 5.51 -0.73 4.39
C PHE A 84 5.57 -0.85 2.85
N ALA A 85 5.53 0.28 2.15
CA ALA A 85 5.51 0.36 0.68
C ALA A 85 6.56 -0.44 -0.11
N ARG A 86 7.69 -0.87 0.52
CA ARG A 86 8.76 -1.63 -0.15
C ARG A 86 8.18 -2.83 -0.90
N PHE A 87 7.30 -3.59 -0.24
CA PHE A 87 6.67 -4.78 -0.81
C PHE A 87 5.65 -4.40 -1.89
N ASP A 88 4.73 -3.50 -1.59
CA ASP A 88 3.65 -3.12 -2.51
C ASP A 88 4.16 -2.52 -3.81
N ILE A 89 5.19 -1.68 -3.74
CA ILE A 89 5.79 -1.10 -4.95
C ILE A 89 6.41 -2.21 -5.82
N ALA A 90 7.04 -3.23 -5.23
CA ALA A 90 7.58 -4.37 -5.96
C ALA A 90 6.44 -5.21 -6.58
N ALA A 91 5.37 -5.48 -5.82
CA ALA A 91 4.20 -6.22 -6.29
C ALA A 91 3.47 -5.48 -7.44
N LEU A 92 3.31 -4.17 -7.34
CA LEU A 92 2.72 -3.32 -8.38
C LEU A 92 3.61 -3.23 -9.63
N LEU A 93 4.93 -3.09 -9.45
CA LEU A 93 5.86 -3.08 -10.57
C LEU A 93 5.89 -4.41 -11.31
N ASN A 94 5.97 -5.53 -10.58
CA ASN A 94 5.99 -6.85 -11.20
C ASN A 94 4.62 -7.25 -11.79
N GLY A 95 3.54 -6.97 -11.06
CA GLY A 95 2.19 -7.37 -11.45
C GLY A 95 1.55 -6.49 -12.52
N LEU A 96 1.83 -5.19 -12.52
CA LEU A 96 1.18 -4.21 -13.41
C LEU A 96 2.18 -3.51 -14.35
N GLY A 97 3.49 -3.62 -14.11
CA GLY A 97 4.49 -2.91 -14.93
C GLY A 97 4.53 -1.40 -14.69
N VAL A 98 4.05 -0.92 -13.54
CA VAL A 98 4.02 0.50 -13.18
C VAL A 98 4.91 0.77 -11.98
N LEU A 99 5.79 1.77 -12.09
CA LEU A 99 6.60 2.21 -10.96
C LEU A 99 5.85 3.29 -10.19
N THR A 100 5.34 2.94 -9.02
CA THR A 100 4.58 3.86 -8.17
C THR A 100 5.44 4.97 -7.59
N THR A 101 5.10 6.23 -7.87
CA THR A 101 5.81 7.42 -7.36
C THR A 101 4.96 8.69 -7.52
N PRO A 102 5.06 9.70 -6.64
CA PRO A 102 5.79 9.73 -5.37
C PRO A 102 5.08 8.92 -4.27
N VAL A 103 5.83 8.50 -3.25
CA VAL A 103 5.32 7.67 -2.16
C VAL A 103 5.62 8.26 -0.79
N ILE A 104 4.81 7.91 0.21
CA ILE A 104 5.09 8.08 1.64
C ILE A 104 4.88 6.72 2.30
N CYS A 105 5.76 6.37 3.24
CA CYS A 105 5.67 5.11 3.98
C CYS A 105 5.55 5.37 5.49
N THR A 106 4.39 5.05 6.06
CA THR A 106 4.11 5.23 7.49
C THR A 106 4.96 4.32 8.38
N LYS A 107 5.40 3.15 7.89
CA LYS A 107 6.31 2.27 8.65
C LYS A 107 7.71 2.86 8.79
N ILE A 108 8.24 3.48 7.72
CA ILE A 108 9.51 4.25 7.78
C ILE A 108 9.34 5.44 8.73
N ALA A 109 8.27 6.22 8.57
CA ALA A 109 7.98 7.36 9.45
C ALA A 109 7.94 6.92 10.92
N SER A 110 7.21 5.83 11.22
CA SER A 110 7.09 5.31 12.57
C SER A 110 8.43 4.84 13.14
N LYS A 111 9.27 4.14 12.37
CA LYS A 111 10.60 3.72 12.82
C LYS A 111 11.48 4.92 13.15
N LEU A 112 11.36 6.00 12.39
CA LEU A 112 12.15 7.21 12.61
C LEU A 112 11.72 8.01 13.85
N VAL A 113 10.48 7.91 14.33
CA VAL A 113 9.99 8.81 15.41
C VAL A 113 9.40 8.11 16.64
N ARG A 114 8.95 6.86 16.52
CA ARG A 114 8.45 6.06 17.65
C ARG A 114 9.56 5.18 18.21
N THR A 115 10.71 5.77 18.51
CA THR A 115 11.96 5.08 18.90
C THR A 115 11.93 4.44 20.29
N TYR A 116 10.83 4.58 21.03
CA TYR A 116 10.60 3.98 22.34
C TYR A 116 9.93 2.59 22.26
N THR A 117 9.67 2.07 21.05
CA THR A 117 9.00 0.78 20.84
C THR A 117 9.43 0.13 19.53
N ASP A 118 9.45 -1.20 19.48
CA ASP A 118 9.66 -1.97 18.25
C ASP A 118 8.36 -2.25 17.48
N ARG A 119 7.21 -1.82 18.03
CA ARG A 119 5.88 -2.08 17.47
C ARG A 119 5.52 -1.08 16.38
N HIS A 120 5.94 -1.37 15.15
CA HIS A 120 5.71 -0.53 13.97
C HIS A 120 4.74 -1.13 12.94
N GLY A 121 3.98 -2.17 13.29
CA GLY A 121 2.98 -2.74 12.39
C GLY A 121 1.73 -1.87 12.31
N LEU A 122 0.99 -1.98 11.20
CA LEU A 122 -0.22 -1.18 10.94
C LEU A 122 -1.24 -1.28 12.08
N LYS A 123 -1.52 -2.49 12.57
CA LYS A 123 -2.42 -2.72 13.72
C LYS A 123 -2.03 -1.88 14.94
N ASP A 124 -0.74 -1.81 15.27
CA ASP A 124 -0.27 -1.02 16.41
C ASP A 124 -0.40 0.48 16.14
N LEU A 125 -0.16 0.93 14.90
CA LEU A 125 -0.33 2.34 14.53
C LEU A 125 -1.81 2.76 14.54
N CYS A 126 -2.71 1.91 14.03
CA CYS A 126 -4.15 2.12 14.10
C CYS A 126 -4.61 2.31 15.55
N ARG A 127 -4.18 1.42 16.46
CA ARG A 127 -4.52 1.51 17.88
C ARG A 127 -3.94 2.77 18.52
N ASP A 128 -2.63 2.99 18.38
CA ASP A 128 -1.92 4.01 19.14
C ASP A 128 -2.13 5.43 18.60
N LEU A 129 -2.33 5.58 17.27
CA LEU A 129 -2.36 6.90 16.61
C LEU A 129 -3.74 7.28 16.07
N ALA A 130 -4.56 6.29 15.70
CA ALA A 130 -5.92 6.52 15.20
C ALA A 130 -7.01 6.09 16.20
N GLY A 131 -6.66 5.41 17.30
CA GLY A 131 -7.61 4.97 18.33
C GLY A 131 -8.55 3.86 17.86
N VAL A 132 -8.18 3.10 16.83
CA VAL A 132 -9.02 2.05 16.23
C VAL A 132 -8.33 0.69 16.28
N GLU A 133 -9.11 -0.36 16.56
CA GLU A 133 -8.63 -1.73 16.44
C GLU A 133 -8.98 -2.31 15.07
N ILE A 134 -7.98 -2.94 14.44
CA ILE A 134 -8.17 -3.69 13.20
C ILE A 134 -7.84 -5.17 13.43
N SER A 135 -8.60 -6.04 12.74
CA SER A 135 -8.39 -7.49 12.76
C SER A 135 -7.28 -7.89 11.79
N LYS A 136 -6.58 -8.99 12.07
CA LYS A 136 -5.60 -9.61 11.16
C LYS A 136 -6.08 -10.94 10.56
N GLN A 137 -7.32 -11.32 10.81
CA GLN A 137 -7.81 -12.68 10.50
C GLN A 137 -7.76 -13.04 9.02
N GLN A 138 -7.89 -12.06 8.11
CA GLN A 138 -7.90 -12.31 6.66
C GLN A 138 -6.54 -12.09 5.99
N GLN A 139 -5.50 -11.73 6.75
CA GLN A 139 -4.15 -11.50 6.22
C GLN A 139 -3.60 -12.73 5.47
N THR A 140 -3.92 -13.94 5.93
CA THR A 140 -3.47 -15.20 5.34
C THR A 140 -4.60 -15.97 4.66
N SER A 141 -5.55 -15.24 4.05
CA SER A 141 -6.67 -15.83 3.29
C SER A 141 -6.31 -16.06 1.81
N ASP A 142 -7.14 -16.81 1.09
CA ASP A 142 -6.97 -17.00 -0.36
C ASP A 142 -7.43 -15.74 -1.13
N TRP A 143 -6.51 -14.79 -1.30
CA TRP A 143 -6.70 -13.61 -2.15
C TRP A 143 -6.76 -13.94 -3.64
N GLY A 144 -6.37 -15.17 -4.03
CA GLY A 144 -6.42 -15.63 -5.41
C GLY A 144 -7.82 -16.00 -5.89
N SER A 145 -8.81 -16.07 -4.99
CA SER A 145 -10.20 -16.43 -5.28
C SER A 145 -10.85 -15.52 -6.32
N GLN A 146 -11.76 -16.09 -7.13
CA GLN A 146 -12.60 -15.33 -8.07
C GLN A 146 -13.59 -14.43 -7.33
N SER A 147 -14.07 -14.88 -6.17
CA SER A 147 -15.03 -14.15 -5.33
C SER A 147 -14.42 -13.91 -3.96
N LEU A 148 -14.30 -12.65 -3.57
CA LEU A 148 -13.82 -12.25 -2.24
C LEU A 148 -14.98 -12.22 -1.25
N SER A 149 -14.74 -12.71 -0.03
CA SER A 149 -15.74 -12.71 1.03
C SER A 149 -15.95 -11.30 1.61
N PRO A 150 -17.11 -11.03 2.25
CA PRO A 150 -17.34 -9.76 2.95
C PRO A 150 -16.27 -9.44 4.01
N GLU A 151 -15.74 -10.47 4.68
CA GLU A 151 -14.67 -10.34 5.67
C GLU A 151 -13.35 -9.93 5.02
N GLN A 152 -13.00 -10.51 3.86
CA GLN A 152 -11.82 -10.11 3.09
C GLN A 152 -11.94 -8.65 2.63
N LEU A 153 -13.09 -8.25 2.09
CA LEU A 153 -13.33 -6.88 1.65
C LEU A 153 -13.24 -5.88 2.83
N THR A 154 -13.78 -6.26 3.99
CA THR A 154 -13.72 -5.42 5.20
C THR A 154 -12.30 -5.29 5.73
N TYR A 155 -11.55 -6.38 5.75
CA TYR A 155 -10.14 -6.39 6.15
C TYR A 155 -9.32 -5.50 5.22
N ALA A 156 -9.38 -5.73 3.90
CA ALA A 156 -8.63 -4.98 2.90
C ALA A 156 -8.95 -3.48 2.93
N ALA A 157 -10.22 -3.11 3.13
CA ALA A 157 -10.60 -1.71 3.32
C ALA A 157 -9.98 -1.11 4.59
N SER A 158 -9.93 -1.86 5.69
CA SER A 158 -9.40 -1.36 6.97
C SER A 158 -7.91 -1.03 6.93
N ASP A 159 -7.15 -1.64 6.02
CA ASP A 159 -5.71 -1.39 5.89
C ASP A 159 -5.38 -0.04 5.24
N VAL A 160 -6.31 0.55 4.48
CA VAL A 160 -6.13 1.88 3.85
C VAL A 160 -6.90 3.02 4.53
N LEU A 161 -8.03 2.72 5.18
CA LEU A 161 -8.96 3.74 5.69
C LEU A 161 -8.35 4.68 6.74
N TYR A 162 -7.34 4.24 7.48
CA TYR A 162 -6.76 4.99 8.59
C TYR A 162 -5.38 5.59 8.29
N LEU A 163 -4.83 5.35 7.09
CA LEU A 163 -3.46 5.77 6.76
C LEU A 163 -3.29 7.29 6.78
N HIS A 164 -4.25 8.08 6.28
CA HIS A 164 -4.18 9.55 6.34
C HIS A 164 -4.15 10.08 7.77
N ALA A 165 -4.94 9.49 8.66
CA ALA A 165 -4.97 9.88 10.08
C ALA A 165 -3.63 9.52 10.77
N ILE A 166 -3.12 8.32 10.51
CA ILE A 166 -1.80 7.87 10.99
C ILE A 166 -0.69 8.79 10.47
N TRP A 167 -0.72 9.13 9.18
CA TRP A 167 0.26 10.02 8.56
C TRP A 167 0.26 11.39 9.20
N THR A 168 -0.90 11.99 9.42
CA THR A 168 -1.02 13.31 10.07
C THR A 168 -0.29 13.36 11.42
N ARG A 169 -0.40 12.28 12.22
CA ARG A 169 0.30 12.17 13.50
C ARG A 169 1.81 11.95 13.33
N LEU A 170 2.21 11.07 12.42
CA LEU A 170 3.61 10.76 12.17
C LEU A 170 4.37 11.94 11.55
N GLU A 171 3.75 12.70 10.66
CA GLU A 171 4.34 13.91 10.06
C GLU A 171 4.61 14.96 11.14
N ALA A 172 3.67 15.19 12.05
CA ALA A 172 3.86 16.11 13.16
C ALA A 172 5.04 15.70 14.05
N LEU A 173 5.20 14.40 14.31
CA LEU A 173 6.34 13.86 15.06
C LEU A 173 7.66 13.99 14.28
N LEU A 174 7.67 13.72 12.97
CA LEU A 174 8.85 13.89 12.12
C LEU A 174 9.34 15.33 12.13
N ARG A 175 8.42 16.30 12.10
CA ARG A 175 8.73 17.73 12.21
C ARG A 175 9.26 18.09 13.59
N ARG A 176 8.60 17.62 14.65
CA ARG A 176 9.02 17.86 16.05
C ARG A 176 10.44 17.35 16.32
N GLU A 177 10.76 16.17 15.82
CA GLU A 177 12.07 15.52 16.02
C GLU A 177 13.12 15.93 14.98
N ASN A 178 12.79 16.82 14.05
CA ASN A 178 13.66 17.25 12.95
C ASN A 178 14.22 16.08 12.12
N ARG A 179 13.33 15.17 11.68
CA ARG A 179 13.65 13.97 10.87
C ARG A 179 12.86 13.88 9.57
N LEU A 180 12.13 14.93 9.20
CA LEU A 180 11.27 14.91 8.01
C LEU A 180 12.08 14.82 6.71
N ASP A 181 13.22 15.50 6.63
CA ASP A 181 14.16 15.45 5.51
C ASP A 181 14.73 14.03 5.30
N ILE A 182 15.12 13.36 6.39
CA ILE A 182 15.58 11.96 6.36
C ILE A 182 14.46 11.06 5.83
N ALA A 183 13.24 11.25 6.31
CA ALA A 183 12.09 10.49 5.84
C ALA A 183 11.80 10.73 4.35
N GLN A 184 11.86 11.99 3.89
CA GLN A 184 11.69 12.35 2.48
C GLN A 184 12.74 11.69 1.57
N ALA A 185 14.01 11.69 1.98
CA ALA A 185 15.08 11.00 1.26
C ALA A 185 14.83 9.48 1.18
N ALA A 186 14.41 8.86 2.29
CA ALA A 186 14.05 7.45 2.32
C ALA A 186 12.86 7.13 1.41
N TYR A 187 11.84 7.99 1.38
CA TYR A 187 10.68 7.83 0.49
C TYR A 187 11.07 7.92 -0.98
N ALA A 188 11.93 8.88 -1.34
CA ALA A 188 12.41 9.04 -2.71
C ALA A 188 13.21 7.81 -3.20
N PHE A 189 13.96 7.15 -2.31
CA PHE A 189 14.70 5.93 -2.64
C PHE A 189 13.82 4.67 -2.72
N LEU A 190 12.64 4.68 -2.08
CA LEU A 190 11.83 3.48 -1.89
C LEU A 190 11.40 2.78 -3.19
N PRO A 191 11.02 3.48 -4.28
CA PRO A 191 10.74 2.83 -5.56
C PRO A 191 11.97 2.12 -6.15
N MET A 192 13.17 2.67 -5.96
CA MET A 192 14.41 2.02 -6.40
C MET A 192 14.72 0.79 -5.52
N ARG A 193 14.54 0.90 -4.20
CA ARG A 193 14.70 -0.23 -3.28
C ARG A 193 13.82 -1.42 -3.68
N ALA A 194 12.55 -1.17 -4.01
CA ALA A 194 11.63 -2.20 -4.49
C ALA A 194 12.09 -2.83 -5.81
N ARG A 195 12.60 -2.03 -6.76
CA ARG A 195 13.17 -2.54 -8.02
C ARG A 195 14.39 -3.42 -7.78
N LEU A 196 15.27 -3.03 -6.85
CA LEU A 196 16.44 -3.82 -6.48
C LEU A 196 16.05 -5.17 -5.88
N ASP A 197 14.98 -5.24 -5.09
CA ASP A 197 14.46 -6.50 -4.54
C ASP A 197 14.02 -7.46 -5.66
N LEU A 198 13.30 -6.94 -6.67
CA LEU A 198 12.91 -7.74 -7.84
C LEU A 198 14.12 -8.25 -8.66
N LEU A 199 15.24 -7.53 -8.61
CA LEU A 199 16.50 -7.96 -9.25
C LEU A 199 17.32 -8.94 -8.39
N GLY A 200 16.85 -9.28 -7.19
CA GLY A 200 17.50 -10.23 -6.28
C GLY A 200 18.48 -9.61 -5.29
N TYR A 201 18.51 -8.28 -5.13
CA TYR A 201 19.38 -7.59 -4.16
C TYR A 201 18.73 -7.44 -2.78
N GLU A 202 17.86 -8.36 -2.38
CA GLU A 202 17.14 -8.28 -1.10
C GLU A 202 18.06 -8.55 0.10
N GLU A 203 18.86 -9.63 0.02
CA GLU A 203 19.80 -10.07 1.05
C GLU A 203 21.10 -10.61 0.42
N PRO A 204 22.29 -10.19 0.87
CA PRO A 204 22.51 -9.11 1.85
C PRO A 204 22.07 -7.75 1.30
N ASP A 205 21.90 -6.75 2.18
CA ASP A 205 21.58 -5.40 1.73
C ASP A 205 22.67 -4.89 0.78
N LEU A 206 22.26 -4.20 -0.29
CA LEU A 206 23.14 -3.59 -1.29
C LEU A 206 24.23 -2.70 -0.67
N PHE A 207 23.96 -2.10 0.49
CA PHE A 207 24.90 -1.23 1.20
C PHE A 207 25.79 -1.95 2.22
N GLN A 208 25.67 -3.28 2.34
CA GLN A 208 26.55 -4.10 3.18
C GLN A 208 27.81 -4.53 2.40
N HIS A 209 28.90 -4.75 3.14
CA HIS A 209 30.19 -5.22 2.61
C HIS A 209 30.19 -6.72 2.31
#